data_AF-A0A087S7M5-F1
#
_entry.id   AF-A0A087S7M5-F1
#
_cell.length_a   1.000
_cell.length_b   1.000
_cell.length_c   1.000
_cell.angle_alpha   90.00
_cell.angle_beta   90.00
_cell.angle_gamma   90.00
#
_symmetry.space_group_name_H-M   'P 1'
#
loop_
_entity.id
_entity.type
_entity.pdbx_description
1 polymer ?
#
loop_
_entity_poly.entity_id
_entity_poly.type
_entity_poly.pdbx_seq_one_letter_code
_entity_poly.pdbx_strand_id
1 'polypeptide(L)' 'MKAGIPMILVGGGMFLAGLIMFYSIELGQTEPTLRLIKNVGTFVGLSGIGVGVAGILLYLINRNQPSVQENFESRE' A
#
# COMPACT_ATOMS: atom_id res chain seq x y z
N MET A 1 -10.22 -13.98 4.61
CA MET A 1 -10.49 -12.56 4.24
C MET A 1 -9.46 -12.13 3.20
N LYS A 2 -9.87 -11.50 2.10
CA LYS A 2 -9.03 -11.20 0.94
C LYS A 2 -8.07 -10.04 1.27
N ALA A 3 -7.01 -10.30 2.05
CA ALA A 3 -6.11 -9.31 2.63
C ALA A 3 -5.42 -8.38 1.61
N GLY A 4 -5.37 -8.75 0.32
CA GLY A 4 -4.81 -7.90 -0.73
C GLY A 4 -5.57 -6.59 -0.96
N ILE A 5 -6.91 -6.62 -0.97
CA ILE A 5 -7.73 -5.40 -1.21
C ILE A 5 -7.50 -4.31 -0.14
N PRO A 6 -7.59 -4.60 1.17
CA PRO A 6 -7.36 -3.57 2.18
C PRO A 6 -5.92 -3.04 2.13
N MET A 7 -4.92 -3.87 1.82
CA MET A 7 -3.53 -3.41 1.68
C MET A 7 -3.34 -2.43 0.51
N ILE A 8 -4.03 -2.66 -0.61
CA ILE A 8 -4.03 -1.72 -1.75
C ILE A 8 -4.62 -0.36 -1.33
N LEU A 9 -5.73 -0.37 -0.59
CA LEU A 9 -6.37 0.86 -0.11
C LEU A 9 -5.48 1.63 0.88
N VAL A 10 -4.85 0.92 1.82
CA VAL A 10 -3.91 1.52 2.78
C VAL A 10 -2.71 2.11 2.06
N GLY A 11 -2.09 1.37 1.14
CA GLY A 11 -0.96 1.86 0.35
C GLY A 11 -1.30 3.10 -0.48
N GLY A 12 -2.49 3.11 -1.11
CA GLY A 12 -2.99 4.27 -1.84
C GLY A 12 -3.21 5.50 -0.94
N GLY A 13 -3.78 5.30 0.26
CA GLY A 13 -3.95 6.37 1.24
C GLY A 13 -2.62 6.94 1.72
N MET A 14 -1.64 6.08 2.03
CA MET A 14 -0.29 6.50 2.40
C MET A 14 0.40 7.28 1.28
N PHE A 15 0.26 6.83 0.04
CA PHE A 15 0.80 7.53 -1.13
C PHE A 15 0.21 8.94 -1.26
N LEU A 16 -1.12 9.06 -1.20
CA LEU A 16 -1.80 10.37 -1.27
C LEU A 16 -1.41 11.29 -0.12
N ALA A 17 -1.35 10.79 1.11
CA ALA A 17 -0.92 11.57 2.27
C ALA A 17 0.53 12.07 2.11
N GLY A 18 1.42 11.23 1.61
CA GLY A 18 2.81 11.61 1.32
C GLY A 18 2.91 12.71 0.27
N LEU A 19 2.10 12.63 -0.81
CA LEU A 19 2.03 13.68 -1.82
C LEU A 19 1.50 15.00 -1.25
N ILE A 20 0.44 14.96 -0.44
CA ILE A 20 -0.12 16.16 0.20
C ILE A 20 0.96 16.84 1.06
N MET A 21 1.67 16.09 1.91
CA MET A 21 2.74 16.65 2.73
C MET A 21 3.89 17.21 1.88
N PHE A 22 4.24 16.57 0.77
CA PHE A 22 5.32 17.03 -0.10
C PHE A 22 4.98 18.32 -0.86
N TYR A 23 3.76 18.41 -1.40
CA TYR A 23 3.31 19.55 -2.22
C TYR A 23 2.78 20.72 -1.40
N SER A 24 2.37 20.49 -0.15
CA SER A 24 1.94 21.58 0.75
C SER A 24 3.11 22.46 1.23
N ILE A 25 4.36 22.06 0.97
CA ILE A 25 5.57 22.76 1.42
C ILE A 25 6.35 23.25 0.22
N GLU A 26 6.43 24.58 0.05
CA GLU A 26 7.09 25.24 -1.06
C GLU A 26 8.60 24.98 -1.10
N LEU A 27 9.16 24.89 -2.32
CA LEU A 27 10.61 24.82 -2.51
C LEU A 27 11.22 26.18 -2.17
N GLY A 28 11.94 26.26 -1.06
CA GLY A 28 12.63 27.48 -0.63
C GLY A 28 12.41 27.84 0.84
N GLN A 29 11.46 27.18 1.52
CA GLN A 29 11.34 27.32 2.97
C GLN A 29 12.55 26.69 3.65
N THR A 30 13.41 27.55 4.23
CA THR A 30 14.67 27.19 4.92
C THR A 30 14.44 26.67 6.33
N GLU A 31 13.21 26.78 6.84
CA GLU A 31 12.83 26.27 8.16
C GLU A 31 13.10 24.76 8.25
N PRO A 32 14.02 24.32 9.12
CA PRO A 32 14.49 22.94 9.17
C PRO A 32 13.35 21.96 9.47
N THR A 33 12.36 22.38 10.26
CA THR A 33 11.17 21.60 10.59
C THR A 33 10.31 21.31 9.36
N LEU A 34 10.10 22.29 8.48
CA LEU A 34 9.30 22.09 7.27
C LEU A 34 10.03 21.16 6.27
N ARG A 35 11.35 21.29 6.17
CA ARG A 35 12.16 20.37 5.35
C ARG A 35 12.10 18.94 5.89
N LEU A 36 12.10 18.76 7.20
CA LEU A 36 11.93 17.45 7.84
C LEU A 36 10.57 16.85 7.48
N ILE A 37 9.48 17.60 7.67
CA ILE A 37 8.12 17.15 7.36
C ILE A 37 8.01 16.76 5.88
N LYS A 38 8.60 17.55 4.98
CA LYS A 38 8.62 17.24 3.55
C LYS A 38 9.31 15.91 3.24
N ASN A 39 10.49 15.67 3.84
CA ASN A 39 11.23 14.43 3.64
C ASN A 39 10.50 13.22 4.24
N VAL A 40 9.88 13.39 5.41
CA VAL A 40 9.04 12.36 6.03
C VAL A 40 7.84 12.06 5.16
N GLY A 41 7.16 13.08 4.61
CA GLY A 41 6.07 12.92 3.65
C GLY A 41 6.49 12.12 2.41
N THR A 42 7.67 12.41 1.85
CA THR A 42 8.26 11.63 0.75
C THR A 42 8.46 10.17 1.13
N PHE A 43 9.03 9.91 2.31
CA PHE A 43 9.24 8.55 2.81
C PHE A 43 7.91 7.80 3.00
N VAL A 44 6.90 8.45 3.57
CA VAL A 44 5.54 7.89 3.69
C VAL A 44 4.96 7.56 2.32
N GLY A 45 5.10 8.47 1.34
CA GLY A 45 4.64 8.25 -0.03
C GLY A 45 5.31 7.05 -0.70
N LEU A 46 6.64 6.96 -0.63
CA LEU A 46 7.44 5.83 -1.14
C LEU A 46 7.06 4.51 -0.46
N SER A 47 6.90 4.51 0.86
CA SER A 47 6.47 3.32 1.60
C SER A 47 5.05 2.88 1.21
N GLY A 48 4.15 3.84 0.94
CA GLY A 48 2.79 3.59 0.47
C GLY A 48 2.75 2.85 -0.88
N ILE A 49 3.65 3.20 -1.80
CA ILE A 49 3.83 2.46 -3.06
C ILE A 49 4.20 1.00 -2.77
N GLY A 50 5.15 0.76 -1.87
CA GLY A 50 5.57 -0.59 -1.47
C GLY A 50 4.41 -1.42 -0.88
N VAL A 51 3.62 -0.82 0.03
CA VAL A 51 2.44 -1.44 0.62
C VAL A 51 1.39 -1.77 -0.45
N GLY A 52 1.16 -0.85 -1.39
CA GLY A 52 0.23 -1.05 -2.51
C GLY A 52 0.66 -2.22 -3.40
N VAL A 53 1.94 -2.28 -3.78
CA VAL A 53 2.50 -3.40 -4.59
C VAL A 53 2.35 -4.73 -3.86
N ALA A 54 2.68 -4.79 -2.56
CA ALA A 54 2.49 -5.99 -1.76
C ALA A 54 1.01 -6.42 -1.71
N GLY A 55 0.10 -5.46 -1.58
CA GLY A 55 -1.34 -5.70 -1.66
C GLY A 55 -1.80 -6.29 -3.00
N ILE A 56 -1.28 -5.77 -4.12
CA ILE A 56 -1.55 -6.30 -5.47
C ILE A 56 -1.04 -7.73 -5.60
N LEU A 57 0.20 -8.00 -5.17
CA LEU A 57 0.77 -9.34 -5.23
C LEU A 57 -0.07 -10.33 -4.41
N LEU A 58 -0.44 -9.96 -3.19
CA LEU A 58 -1.33 -10.78 -2.34
C LEU A 58 -2.71 -10.97 -2.98
N TYR A 59 -3.24 -9.96 -3.65
CA TYR A 59 -4.52 -10.06 -4.35
C TYR A 59 -4.45 -11.09 -5.49
N LEU A 60 -3.37 -11.05 -6.29
CA LEU A 60 -3.15 -11.98 -7.39
C LEU A 60 -2.93 -13.41 -6.90
N ILE A 61 -2.08 -13.61 -5.89
CA ILE A 61 -1.83 -14.92 -5.29
C ILE A 61 -3.13 -15.54 -4.77
N ASN A 62 -3.93 -14.77 -4.02
CA ASN A 62 -5.21 -15.24 -3.48
C ASN A 62 -6.25 -15.54 -4.57
N ARG A 63 -6.21 -14.85 -5.71
CA ARG A 63 -7.12 -15.09 -6.83
C ARG A 63 -6.73 -16.35 -7.62
N ASN A 64 -5.45 -16.70 -7.62
CA ASN A 64 -4.89 -17.79 -8.42
C ASN A 64 -4.71 -19.08 -7.61
N GLN A 65 -5.22 -19.15 -6.37
CA GLN A 65 -5.32 -20.42 -5.66
C GLN A 65 -6.39 -21.25 -6.36
N PRO A 66 -6.06 -22.47 -6.85
CA PRO A 66 -7.10 -23.37 -7.33
C PRO A 66 -8.09 -23.54 -6.18
N SER A 67 -9.38 -23.36 -6.47
CA SER A 67 -10.42 -23.80 -5.55
C SER A 67 -10.06 -25.24 -5.19
N VAL A 68 -9.72 -25.49 -3.93
CA VAL A 68 -9.64 -26.86 -3.43
C VAL A 68 -11.05 -27.40 -3.66
N GLN A 69 -11.25 -28.09 -4.79
CA GLN A 69 -12.42 -28.90 -4.96
C GLN A 69 -12.29 -29.93 -3.86
N GLU A 70 -13.09 -29.77 -2.81
CA GLU A 70 -13.49 -30.84 -1.91
C GLU A 70 -14.21 -31.89 -2.77
N ASN A 71 -13.48 -32.58 -3.65
CA ASN A 71 -13.81 -33.94 -4.01
C ASN A 71 -13.43 -34.77 -2.79
N PHE A 72 -14.24 -34.66 -1.73
CA PHE A 72 -14.36 -35.78 -0.83
C PHE A 72 -14.95 -36.89 -1.68
N GLU A 73 -14.08 -37.76 -2.19
CA GLU A 73 -14.47 -39.11 -2.53
C GLU A 73 -15.18 -39.66 -1.29
N SER A 74 -16.51 -39.63 -1.27
CA SER A 74 -17.31 -40.51 -0.43
C SER A 74 -17.10 -41.91 -0.97
N ARG A 75 -15.96 -42.51 -0.63
CA ARG A 75 -15.84 -43.96 -0.58
C ARG A 75 -16.59 -44.42 0.64
N GLU A 76 -17.84 -44.85 0.42
CA GLU A 76 -18.49 -46.00 1.06
C GLU A 76 -19.80 -46.30 0.35
#